data_AF-A0A3S8V171-F1
#
_entry.id   AF-A0A3S8V171-F1
#
_cell.length_a   1.000
_cell.length_b   1.000
_cell.length_c   1.000
_cell.angle_alpha   90.00
_cell.angle_beta   90.00
_cell.angle_gamma   90.00
#
_symmetry.space_group_name_H-M   'P 1'
#
loop_
_entity.id
_entity.type
_entity.pdbx_description
1 polymer ?
#
loop_
_entity_poly.entity_id
_entity_poly.type
_entity_poly.pdbx_seq_one_letter_code
_entity_poly.pdbx_strand_id
1 'polypeptide(L)'
;MFFMLNTMFFLFFLINLMLILNLMIMKKVNLSREKLTPIECGFNMMSYFNLPFSIQFYFISILFIIFDIEIILLIPMIQKNLSIIINKLMIFLFVILILILGFYLEWWNNMINWF
;
A
#
# COMPACT_ATOMS: atom_id res chain seq x y z
N MET A 1 21.13 -14.89 -22.10
CA MET A 1 21.71 -14.61 -20.77
C MET A 1 22.67 -13.42 -20.79
N PHE A 2 23.68 -13.41 -21.68
CA PHE A 2 24.63 -12.29 -21.80
C PHE A 2 23.97 -10.93 -22.13
N PHE A 3 22.97 -10.92 -23.02
CA PHE A 3 22.20 -9.69 -23.34
C PHE A 3 21.48 -9.11 -22.11
N MET A 4 20.84 -9.97 -21.29
CA MET A 4 20.18 -9.56 -20.04
C MET A 4 21.18 -9.00 -19.02
N LEU A 5 22.38 -9.59 -18.95
CA LEU A 5 23.43 -9.11 -18.06
C LEU A 5 23.90 -7.70 -18.47
N ASN A 6 24.10 -7.48 -19.77
CA ASN A 6 24.51 -6.17 -20.30
C ASN A 6 23.45 -5.09 -20.08
N THR A 7 22.17 -5.42 -20.22
CA THR A 7 21.09 -4.46 -19.94
C THR A 7 21.04 -4.07 -18.46
N MET A 8 21.30 -5.01 -17.54
CA MET A 8 21.34 -4.71 -16.11
C MET A 8 22.53 -3.83 -15.72
N PHE A 9 23.71 -4.09 -16.30
CA PHE A 9 24.88 -3.23 -16.08
C PHE A 9 24.68 -1.82 -16.63
N PHE A 10 24.03 -1.69 -17.80
CA PHE A 10 23.75 -0.39 -18.39
C PHE A 10 22.78 0.44 -17.53
N LEU A 11 21.73 -0.19 -17.00
CA LEU A 11 20.79 0.46 -16.08
C LEU A 11 21.47 0.89 -14.78
N PHE A 12 22.30 0.02 -14.20
CA PHE A 12 23.06 0.37 -12.99
C PHE A 12 24.00 1.56 -13.24
N PHE A 13 24.67 1.60 -14.39
CA PHE A 13 25.54 2.71 -14.75
C PHE A 13 24.76 4.03 -14.87
N LEU A 14 23.60 4.02 -15.55
CA LEU A 14 22.76 5.20 -15.70
C LEU A 14 22.28 5.76 -14.36
N ILE A 15 21.83 4.90 -13.44
CA ILE A 15 21.36 5.33 -12.11
C ILE A 15 22.49 6.02 -11.33
N ASN A 16 23.69 5.43 -11.33
CA ASN A 16 24.84 6.02 -10.64
C ASN A 16 25.27 7.35 -11.28
N LEU A 17 25.23 7.44 -12.60
CA LEU A 17 25.56 8.66 -13.32
C LEU A 17 24.60 9.80 -12.96
N MET A 18 23.29 9.52 -12.91
CA MET A 18 22.28 10.48 -12.47
C MET A 18 22.49 10.92 -11.01
N LEU A 19 22.88 10.01 -10.13
CA LEU A 19 23.14 10.31 -8.73
C LEU A 19 24.37 11.21 -8.55
N ILE A 20 25.44 10.95 -9.31
CA ILE A 20 26.66 11.79 -9.32
C ILE A 20 26.35 13.17 -9.87
N LEU A 21 25.59 13.27 -10.97
CA LEU A 21 25.16 14.56 -11.51
C LEU A 21 24.35 15.36 -10.49
N ASN A 22 23.42 14.71 -9.78
CA ASN A 22 22.62 15.38 -8.74
C ASN A 22 23.52 15.92 -7.60
N LEU A 23 24.49 15.13 -7.15
CA LEU A 23 25.44 15.57 -6.12
C LEU A 23 26.35 16.72 -6.59
N MET A 24 26.75 16.73 -7.86
CA MET A 24 27.57 17.80 -8.44
C MET A 24 26.79 19.10 -8.63
N ILE A 25 25.52 19.01 -9.01
CA ILE A 25 24.66 20.18 -9.25
C ILE A 25 24.09 20.74 -7.94
N MET A 26 23.99 19.92 -6.89
CA MET A 26 23.49 20.35 -5.59
C MET A 26 24.28 21.53 -5.02
N LYS A 27 23.61 22.68 -4.94
CA LYS A 27 24.13 23.86 -4.26
C LYS A 27 24.16 23.59 -2.75
N LYS A 28 25.35 23.50 -2.16
CA LYS A 28 25.52 23.49 -0.70
C LYS A 28 25.12 24.87 -0.16
N VAL A 29 23.86 25.02 0.24
CA VAL A 29 23.40 26.19 0.99
C VAL A 29 23.88 26.00 2.43
N ASN A 30 24.50 27.03 3.01
CA ASN A 30 24.74 27.06 4.46
C ASN A 30 23.37 27.15 5.15
N LEU A 31 22.79 25.99 5.45
CA LEU A 31 21.50 25.86 6.11
C LEU A 31 21.70 26.27 7.57
N SER A 32 21.08 27.39 7.96
CA SER A 32 20.96 27.74 9.38
C SER A 32 20.12 26.68 10.10
N ARG A 33 20.38 26.48 11.40
CA ARG A 33 19.67 25.49 12.23
C ARG A 33 18.14 25.64 12.13
N GLU A 34 17.64 26.86 11.96
CA GLU A 34 16.22 27.20 11.82
C GLU A 34 15.63 26.82 10.45
N LYS A 35 16.43 26.73 9.38
CA LYS A 35 15.96 26.18 8.08
C LYS A 35 15.94 24.65 8.06
N LEU A 36 16.62 24.02 9.01
CA LEU A 36 16.65 22.56 9.16
C LEU A 36 15.55 22.07 10.10
N THR A 37 14.85 22.96 10.82
CA THR A 37 13.71 22.56 11.64
C THR A 37 12.47 22.33 10.77
N PRO A 38 11.67 21.29 11.07
CA PRO A 38 10.52 20.91 10.25
C PRO A 38 9.37 21.94 10.27
N ILE A 39 9.39 22.90 11.20
CA ILE A 39 8.33 23.89 11.39
C ILE A 39 8.99 25.26 11.65
N GLU A 40 8.51 26.29 10.94
CA GLU A 40 9.00 27.67 11.08
C GLU A 40 8.36 28.40 12.27
N CYS A 41 7.22 27.92 12.77
CA CYS A 41 6.45 28.54 13.85
C CYS A 41 7.00 28.31 15.28
N GLY A 42 8.23 27.79 15.43
CA GLY A 42 8.90 27.65 16.73
C GLY A 42 8.30 26.59 17.68
N PHE A 43 7.36 25.77 17.23
CA PHE A 43 6.85 24.65 18.00
C PHE A 43 7.82 23.47 17.91
N ASN A 44 8.48 23.14 19.01
CA ASN A 44 9.18 21.87 19.13
C ASN A 44 8.15 20.75 19.11
N MET A 45 8.22 19.84 18.13
CA MET A 45 7.53 18.56 18.20
C MET A 45 8.12 17.74 19.34
N MET A 46 7.70 17.99 20.58
CA MET A 46 7.63 16.91 21.56
C MET A 46 6.36 16.12 21.24
N SER A 47 6.35 15.46 20.09
CA SER A 47 5.36 14.43 19.83
C SER A 47 5.66 13.30 20.78
N TYR A 48 4.84 13.13 21.82
CA TYR A 48 4.80 11.89 22.55
C TYR A 48 4.66 10.74 21.54
N PHE A 49 5.49 9.70 21.64
CA PHE A 49 5.47 8.56 20.72
C PHE A 49 4.09 7.87 20.64
N ASN A 50 3.22 8.14 21.61
CA ASN A 50 1.87 7.60 21.74
C ASN A 50 0.82 8.72 21.66
N LEU A 51 0.84 9.51 20.59
CA LEU A 51 -0.30 10.37 20.28
C LEU A 51 -1.54 9.47 20.11
N PRO A 52 -2.68 9.80 20.74
CA PRO A 52 -3.89 8.99 20.60
C PRO A 52 -4.30 9.00 19.12
N PHE A 53 -4.11 7.85 18.48
CA PHE A 53 -4.49 7.64 17.10
C PHE A 53 -5.96 7.26 17.05
N SER A 54 -6.68 7.71 16.01
CA SER A 54 -8.08 7.35 15.86
C SER A 54 -8.20 5.87 15.51
N ILE A 55 -8.88 5.15 16.39
CA ILE A 55 -9.17 3.71 16.30
C ILE A 55 -9.85 3.32 14.96
N GLN A 56 -10.57 4.25 14.35
CA GLN A 56 -11.21 4.06 13.04
C GLN A 56 -10.18 3.75 11.93
N PHE A 57 -9.04 4.44 11.88
CA PHE A 57 -8.01 4.16 10.86
C PHE A 57 -7.40 2.77 11.06
N TYR A 58 -7.33 2.30 12.31
CA TYR A 58 -6.88 0.94 12.60
C TYR A 58 -7.87 -0.10 12.05
N PHE A 59 -9.17 0.08 12.29
CA PHE A 59 -10.19 -0.82 11.74
C PHE A 59 -10.20 -0.83 10.21
N ILE A 60 -10.09 0.33 9.56
CA ILE A 60 -9.98 0.40 8.09
C ILE A 60 -8.78 -0.40 7.58
N SER A 61 -7.64 -0.34 8.27
CA SER A 61 -6.44 -1.11 7.88
C SER A 61 -6.63 -2.62 8.01
N ILE A 62 -7.31 -3.08 9.05
CA ILE A 62 -7.62 -4.52 9.24
C ILE A 62 -8.60 -4.99 8.16
N LEU A 63 -9.65 -4.20 7.92
CA LEU A 63 -10.66 -4.49 6.90
C LEU A 63 -10.03 -4.64 5.51
N PHE A 64 -9.11 -3.72 5.16
CA PHE A 64 -8.36 -3.80 3.91
C PHE A 64 -7.56 -5.09 3.77
N ILE A 65 -6.86 -5.52 4.83
CA ILE A 65 -6.08 -6.76 4.84
C ILE A 65 -6.97 -7.99 4.63
N ILE A 66 -8.11 -8.04 5.32
CA ILE A 66 -9.05 -9.17 5.20
C ILE A 66 -9.62 -9.23 3.77
N PHE A 67 -10.06 -8.10 3.24
CA PHE A 67 -10.62 -8.02 1.89
C PHE A 67 -9.60 -8.38 0.80
N ASP A 68 -8.33 -7.98 0.96
CA ASP A 68 -7.26 -8.38 0.03
C ASP A 68 -7.03 -9.91 0.04
N ILE A 69 -7.06 -10.55 1.22
CA ILE A 69 -6.94 -12.02 1.33
C ILE A 69 -8.12 -12.71 0.64
N GLU A 70 -9.33 -12.17 0.79
CA GLU A 70 -10.54 -12.70 0.16
C GLU A 70 -10.48 -12.61 -1.37
N ILE A 71 -9.95 -11.51 -1.93
CA ILE A 71 -9.73 -11.38 -3.38
C ILE A 71 -8.72 -12.43 -3.86
N ILE A 72 -7.63 -12.66 -3.12
CA ILE A 72 -6.63 -13.67 -3.48
C ILE A 72 -7.27 -15.06 -3.57
N LEU A 73 -8.22 -15.38 -2.68
CA LEU A 73 -8.97 -16.64 -2.71
C LEU A 73 -9.89 -16.76 -3.95
N LEU A 74 -10.34 -15.64 -4.53
CA LEU A 74 -11.17 -15.63 -5.74
C LEU A 74 -10.37 -15.84 -7.04
N ILE A 75 -9.09 -15.47 -7.09
CA ILE A 75 -8.23 -15.60 -8.29
C ILE A 75 -8.22 -17.02 -8.91
N PRO A 76 -8.01 -18.12 -8.17
CA PRO A 76 -8.03 -19.47 -8.75
C PRO A 76 -9.39 -19.83 -9.39
N MET A 77 -10.46 -19.12 -9.03
CA MET A 77 -11.78 -19.34 -9.61
C MET A 77 -11.89 -18.87 -11.07
N ILE A 78 -10.95 -18.09 -11.59
CA ILE A 78 -10.96 -17.57 -12.97
C ILE A 78 -10.42 -18.61 -13.98
N GLN A 79 -9.68 -19.63 -13.53
CA GLN A 79 -9.08 -20.62 -14.44
C GLN A 79 -10.12 -21.35 -15.31
N LYS A 80 -9.91 -21.34 -16.64
CA LYS A 80 -10.83 -21.83 -17.68
C LYS A 80 -10.76 -23.36 -17.85
N ASN A 81 -11.15 -24.11 -16.83
CA ASN A 81 -11.37 -25.56 -16.95
C ASN A 81 -12.85 -25.82 -17.27
N LEU A 82 -13.13 -26.25 -18.50
CA LEU A 82 -14.50 -26.41 -19.02
C LEU A 82 -15.30 -27.53 -18.34
N SER A 83 -14.63 -28.55 -17.79
CA SER A 83 -15.27 -29.74 -17.23
C SER A 83 -15.98 -29.51 -15.90
N ILE A 84 -15.65 -28.46 -15.15
CA ILE A 84 -16.15 -28.22 -13.77
C ILE A 84 -16.85 -26.86 -13.66
N ILE A 85 -17.26 -26.25 -14.78
CA ILE A 85 -17.80 -24.88 -14.81
C ILE A 85 -18.97 -24.67 -13.85
N ILE A 86 -19.93 -25.61 -13.79
CA ILE A 86 -21.14 -25.43 -12.98
C ILE A 86 -20.81 -25.44 -11.49
N ASN A 87 -20.04 -26.43 -11.01
CA ASN A 87 -19.63 -26.50 -9.60
C ASN A 87 -18.78 -25.29 -9.19
N LYS A 88 -17.90 -24.83 -10.09
CA LYS A 88 -17.05 -23.66 -9.87
C LYS A 88 -17.86 -22.37 -9.74
N LEU A 89 -18.88 -22.20 -10.59
CA LEU A 89 -19.82 -21.07 -10.51
C LEU A 89 -20.63 -21.09 -9.21
N MET A 90 -21.09 -22.25 -8.75
CA MET A 90 -21.84 -22.37 -7.50
C MET A 90 -20.97 -21.99 -6.29
N ILE A 91 -19.72 -22.45 -6.25
CA ILE A 91 -18.77 -22.10 -5.19
C ILE A 91 -18.45 -20.59 -5.24
N PHE A 92 -18.23 -20.03 -6.44
CA PHE A 92 -17.96 -18.61 -6.62
C PHE A 92 -19.12 -17.72 -6.12
N LEU A 93 -20.36 -18.06 -6.49
CA LEU A 93 -21.56 -17.37 -6.01
C LEU A 93 -21.71 -17.47 -4.49
N PHE A 94 -21.43 -18.65 -3.92
CA PHE A 94 -21.48 -18.85 -2.48
C PHE A 94 -20.46 -17.98 -1.73
N VAL A 95 -19.22 -17.91 -2.23
CA VAL A 95 -18.18 -17.05 -1.65
C VAL A 95 -18.58 -15.58 -1.77
N ILE A 96 -19.09 -15.13 -2.92
CA ILE A 96 -19.56 -13.74 -3.09
C ILE A 96 -20.68 -13.39 -2.11
N LEU A 97 -21.64 -14.29 -1.90
CA LEU A 97 -22.72 -14.05 -0.94
C LEU A 97 -22.19 -13.82 0.47
N ILE A 98 -21.19 -14.60 0.89
CA ILE A 98 -20.55 -14.43 2.21
C ILE A 98 -19.84 -13.07 2.30
N LEU A 99 -19.13 -12.66 1.25
CA LEU A 99 -18.43 -11.36 1.20
C LEU A 99 -19.40 -10.19 1.34
N ILE A 100 -20.53 -10.24 0.62
CA ILE A 100 -21.56 -9.20 0.69
C ILE A 100 -22.17 -9.13 2.10
N LEU A 101 -22.43 -10.27 2.73
CA LEU A 101 -22.97 -10.32 4.09
C LEU A 101 -21.97 -9.79 5.12
N GLY A 102 -20.69 -10.15 5.00
CA GLY A 102 -19.62 -9.64 5.88
C GLY A 102 -19.52 -8.11 5.81
N PHE A 103 -19.47 -7.57 4.59
CA PHE A 103 -19.44 -6.13 4.37
C PHE A 103 -20.68 -5.42 4.93
N TYR A 104 -21.88 -6.01 4.78
CA TYR A 104 -23.10 -5.43 5.33
C TYR A 104 -23.09 -5.37 6.86
N LEU A 105 -22.57 -6.41 7.53
CA LEU A 105 -22.40 -6.43 8.98
C LEU A 105 -21.43 -5.35 9.46
N GLU A 106 -20.32 -5.15 8.75
CA GLU A 106 -19.33 -4.12 9.06
C GLU A 106 -19.90 -2.71 8.91
N TRP A 107 -20.70 -2.49 7.87
CA TRP A 107 -21.42 -1.24 7.68
C TRP A 107 -22.41 -1.00 8.82
N TRP A 108 -23.23 -1.98 9.16
CA TRP A 108 -24.19 -1.85 10.27
C TRP A 108 -23.52 -1.47 11.59
N ASN A 109 -22.31 -1.97 11.83
CA ASN A 109 -21.52 -1.66 13.03
C ASN A 109 -20.87 -0.26 13.01
N ASN A 110 -21.13 0.56 11.99
CA ASN A 110 -20.58 1.91 11.81
C ASN A 110 -19.04 1.97 11.87
N MET A 111 -18.35 0.85 11.61
CA MET A 111 -16.87 0.78 11.60
C MET A 111 -16.25 1.62 10.48
N ILE A 112 -17.04 1.91 9.44
CA ILE A 112 -16.65 2.63 8.22
C ILE A 112 -17.11 4.11 8.27
N ASN A 113 -17.92 4.51 9.26
CA ASN A 113 -18.37 5.89 9.36
C ASN A 113 -17.23 6.80 9.81
N TRP A 114 -16.92 7.77 8.96
CA TRP A 114 -15.85 8.74 9.17
C TRP A 114 -16.34 10.05 9.79
N PHE A 115 -17.54 10.03 10.39
CA PHE A 115 -18.16 11.13 11.11
C PHE A 115 -18.74 10.65 12.43
#